data_AF-A0A7J9XJM8-F1
#
_entry.id   AF-A0A7J9XJM8-F1
#
_cell.length_a   1.000
_cell.length_b   1.000
_cell.length_c   1.000
_cell.angle_alpha   90.00
_cell.angle_beta   90.00
_cell.angle_gamma   90.00
#
_symmetry.space_group_name_H-M   'P 1'
#
loop_
_entity.id
_entity.type
_entity.pdbx_description
1 polymer ?
#
loop_
_entity_poly.entity_id
_entity_poly.type
_entity_poly.pdbx_seq_one_letter_code
_entity_poly.pdbx_strand_id
1 'polypeptide(L)' 'MNQGNGPDLSDLLAFGMTTAACLVAGLAVGWFVDATLDTLPVFTLVGLGLGIVVTCLYVYAKLMKYLKE' A
#
# COMPACT_ATOMS: atom_id res chain seq x y z
N MET A 1 -7.19 26.30 23.51
CA MET A 1 -6.80 24.89 23.34
C MET A 1 -8.04 24.12 22.90
N ASN A 2 -8.39 24.19 21.60
CA ASN A 2 -9.55 23.45 21.07
C ASN A 2 -9.03 22.10 20.56
N GLN A 3 -9.28 21.05 21.34
CA GLN A 3 -9.14 19.67 20.88
C GLN A 3 -10.29 19.37 19.92
N GLY A 4 -10.09 19.68 18.64
CA GLY A 4 -10.88 19.11 17.57
C GLY A 4 -10.43 17.67 17.39
N ASN A 5 -11.20 16.71 17.89
CA ASN A 5 -10.91 15.28 17.91
C ASN A 5 -11.05 14.61 16.52
N GLY A 6 -10.67 15.29 15.44
CA GLY A 6 -10.67 14.78 14.07
C GLY A 6 -9.28 14.30 13.66
N PRO A 7 -9.16 13.27 12.81
CA PRO A 7 -7.87 12.84 12.28
C PRO A 7 -7.18 14.03 11.61
N ASP A 8 -5.94 14.28 12.03
CA ASP A 8 -5.15 15.39 11.54
C ASP A 8 -4.91 15.20 10.03
N LEU A 9 -4.87 16.30 9.26
CA LEU A 9 -4.60 16.24 7.82
C LEU A 9 -3.29 15.51 7.52
N SER A 10 -2.33 15.63 8.44
CA SER A 10 -1.07 14.90 8.41
C SER A 10 -1.24 13.39 8.52
N ASP A 11 -2.15 12.89 9.37
CA ASP A 11 -2.44 11.46 9.50
C ASP A 11 -3.09 10.90 8.25
N LEU A 12 -4.03 11.63 7.65
CA LEU A 12 -4.66 11.23 6.38
C LEU A 12 -3.64 11.18 5.24
N LEU A 13 -2.74 12.17 5.18
CA LEU A 13 -1.68 12.23 4.18
C LEU A 13 -0.65 11.10 4.38
N ALA A 14 -0.27 10.82 5.63
CA ALA A 14 0.62 9.71 5.97
C ALA A 14 0.00 8.36 5.60
N PHE A 15 -1.31 8.21 5.77
CA PHE A 15 -2.06 7.02 5.37
C PHE A 15 -2.07 6.83 3.85
N GLY A 16 -2.36 7.89 3.09
CA GLY A 16 -2.31 7.86 1.62
C GLY A 16 -0.90 7.56 1.11
N MET A 17 0.12 8.22 1.66
CA MET A 17 1.52 8.04 1.28
C MET A 17 2.04 6.64 1.56
N THR A 18 1.71 6.05 2.72
CA THR A 18 2.10 4.67 3.04
C THR A 18 1.43 3.66 2.11
N THR A 19 0.16 3.89 1.76
CA THR A 19 -0.58 3.05 0.80
C THR A 19 0.04 3.13 -0.60
N ALA A 20 0.32 4.35 -1.09
CA ALA A 20 0.95 4.57 -2.38
C ALA A 20 2.39 4.00 -2.42
N ALA A 21 3.17 4.19 -1.36
CA ALA A 21 4.52 3.66 -1.25
C ALA A 21 4.54 2.13 -1.29
N CYS A 22 3.57 1.47 -0.65
CA CYS A 22 3.46 0.00 -0.69
C CYS A 22 3.16 -0.52 -2.10
N LEU A 23 2.24 0.15 -2.82
CA LEU A 23 1.91 -0.18 -4.21
C LEU A 23 3.10 0.04 -5.15
N VAL A 24 3.74 1.22 -5.07
CA VAL A 24 4.89 1.55 -5.92
C VAL A 24 6.06 0.62 -5.63
N ALA A 25 6.31 0.25 -4.38
CA ALA A 25 7.35 -0.71 -4.02
C ALA A 25 7.07 -2.10 -4.61
N GLY A 26 5.83 -2.61 -4.51
CA GLY A 26 5.46 -3.90 -5.11
C GLY A 26 5.58 -3.89 -6.63
N LEU A 27 5.19 -2.79 -7.27
CA LEU A 27 5.26 -2.59 -8.72
C LEU A 27 6.72 -2.48 -9.20
N ALA A 28 7.55 -1.72 -8.48
CA ALA A 28 8.98 -1.56 -8.79
C ALA A 28 9.74 -2.89 -8.68
N VAL A 29 9.45 -3.70 -7.65
CA VAL A 29 10.06 -5.03 -7.49
C VAL A 29 9.60 -5.97 -8.60
N GLY A 30 8.30 -6.02 -8.92
CA GLY A 30 7.78 -6.85 -10.01
C GLY A 30 8.37 -6.48 -11.38
N TRP A 31 8.48 -5.18 -11.66
CA TRP A 31 9.05 -4.66 -12.90
C TRP A 31 10.54 -4.94 -13.01
N PHE A 32 11.31 -4.79 -11.92
CA PHE A 32 12.74 -5.10 -11.92
C PHE A 32 13.02 -6.58 -12.20
N VAL A 33 12.20 -7.47 -11.63
CA VAL A 33 12.33 -8.92 -11.85
C VAL A 33 12.01 -9.31 -13.29
N ASP A 34 10.94 -8.76 -13.89
CA ASP A 34 10.63 -8.99 -15.31
C ASP A 34 11.71 -8.43 -16.25
N ALA A 35 12.23 -7.23 -15.95
CA ALA A 35 13.28 -6.61 -16.75
C ALA A 35 14.59 -7.41 -16.74
N THR A 36 14.87 -8.16 -15.67
CA THR A 36 16.06 -9.03 -15.59
C THR A 36 15.88 -10.40 -16.26
N LEU A 37 14.66 -10.88 -16.42
CA LEU A 37 14.38 -12.24 -16.90
C LEU A 37 13.90 -12.33 -18.35
N ASP A 38 13.68 -11.18 -19.02
CA ASP A 38 13.15 -11.09 -20.40
C ASP A 38 11.85 -11.89 -20.58
N THR A 39 11.13 -12.11 -19.48
CA THR A 39 9.86 -12.81 -19.46
C THR A 39 8.74 -11.86 -19.88
N LEU A 40 7.75 -12.40 -20.59
CA LEU A 40 6.42 -11.75 -20.74
C LEU A 40 5.99 -11.20 -19.37
N PRO A 41 5.25 -10.08 -19.28
CA PRO A 41 5.07 -9.24 -18.08
C PRO A 41 4.25 -9.89 -16.94
N VAL A 42 4.55 -11.15 -16.62
CA VAL A 42 3.84 -12.06 -15.75
C VAL A 42 4.31 -11.83 -14.32
N PHE A 43 5.61 -11.62 -14.08
CA PHE A 43 6.12 -11.29 -12.74
C PHE A 43 5.69 -9.90 -12.30
N THR A 44 5.58 -8.94 -13.23
CA THR A 44 5.00 -7.63 -12.96
C THR A 44 3.52 -7.75 -12.58
N LEU A 45 2.74 -8.59 -13.28
CA LEU A 45 1.33 -8.83 -12.95
C LEU A 45 1.14 -9.54 -11.60
N VAL A 46 1.95 -10.56 -11.32
CA VAL A 46 1.91 -11.27 -10.03
C VAL A 46 2.38 -10.37 -8.89
N GLY A 47 3.46 -9.62 -9.08
CA GLY A 47 3.99 -8.65 -8.12
C GLY A 47 3.01 -7.51 -7.84
N LEU A 48 2.34 -6.99 -8.87
CA LEU A 48 1.26 -6.01 -8.73
C LEU A 48 0.07 -6.61 -7.97
N GLY A 49 -0.36 -7.82 -8.33
CA GLY A 49 -1.44 -8.52 -7.64
C GLY A 49 -1.15 -8.73 -6.15
N LEU A 50 0.06 -9.19 -5.84
CA LEU A 50 0.54 -9.34 -4.45
C LEU A 50 0.61 -7.99 -3.72
N GLY A 51 1.11 -6.94 -4.36
CA GLY A 51 1.16 -5.59 -3.81
C GLY A 51 -0.23 -5.04 -3.47
N ILE A 52 -1.22 -5.28 -4.33
CA ILE A 52 -2.63 -4.91 -4.09
C ILE A 52 -3.18 -5.69 -2.89
N VAL A 53 -2.96 -7.00 -2.83
CA VAL A 53 -3.44 -7.84 -1.72
C VAL A 53 -2.84 -7.38 -0.39
N VAL A 54 -1.53 -7.16 -0.34
CA VAL A 54 -0.83 -6.68 0.87
C VAL A 54 -1.37 -5.31 1.30
N THR A 55 -1.60 -4.40 0.34
CA THR A 55 -2.15 -3.08 0.62
C THR A 55 -3.58 -3.17 1.17
N CYS A 56 -4.43 -4.02 0.58
CA CYS A 56 -5.78 -4.30 1.09
C CYS A 56 -5.75 -4.85 2.51
N LEU A 57 -4.88 -5.81 2.80
CA LEU A 57 -4.72 -6.38 4.14
C LEU A 57 -4.23 -5.34 5.15
N TYR A 58 -3.30 -4.46 4.75
CA TYR A 58 -2.78 -3.41 5.62
C TYR A 58 -3.86 -2.40 5.98
N VAL A 59 -4.63 -1.92 4.99
CA VAL A 59 -5.76 -1.01 5.20
C VAL A 59 -6.83 -1.66 6.07
N TYR A 60 -7.17 -2.93 5.79
CA TYR A 60 -8.16 -3.69 6.55
C TYR A 60 -7.73 -3.88 8.01
N ALA A 61 -6.48 -4.24 8.26
CA ALA A 61 -5.94 -4.40 9.62
C ALA A 61 -5.96 -3.07 10.39
N LYS A 62 -5.61 -1.96 9.73
CA LYS A 62 -5.62 -0.63 10.36
C LYS A 62 -7.05 -0.18 10.67
N LEU A 63 -8.01 -0.39 9.76
CA LEU A 63 -9.43 -0.10 9.97
C LEU A 63 -10.05 -0.96 11.08
N MET A 64 -9.80 -2.27 11.09
CA MET A 64 -10.27 -3.16 12.15
C MET A 64 -9.70 -2.79 13.51
N LYS A 65 -8.46 -2.30 13.56
CA LYS A 65 -7.87 -1.78 14.79
C LYS A 65 -8.59 -0.53 15.28
N TYR A 66 -8.88 0.42 14.39
CA TYR A 66 -9.67 1.61 14.72
C TYR A 66 -11.12 1.30 15.12
N LEU A 67 -11.74 0.26 14.55
CA LEU A 67 -13.12 -0.11 14.86
C LEU A 67 -13.26 -0.87 16.19
N LYS A 68 -12.15 -1.41 16.70
CA LYS A 68 -12.11 -2.18 17.95
C LYS A 68 -11.68 -1.34 19.15
N GLU A 69 -11.12 -0.15 18.91
CA GLU A 69 -10.90 0.90 19.93
C GLU A 69 -12.15 1.75 20.17
#